data_AF-A0AAN6IN64-F1
#
_entry.id   AF-A0AAN6IN64-F1
#
_cell.length_a   1.000
_cell.length_b   1.000
_cell.length_c   1.000
_cell.angle_alpha   90.00
_cell.angle_beta   90.00
_cell.angle_gamma   90.00
#
_symmetry.space_group_name_H-M   'P 1'
#
loop_
_entity.id
_entity.type
_entity.pdbx_description
1 polymer ?
#
loop_
_entity_poly.entity_id
_entity_poly.type
_entity_poly.pdbx_seq_one_letter_code
_entity_poly.pdbx_strand_id
1 'polypeptide(L)'
;QLGIDERVLMFLEMADGHLFLADIVDRIRTHIRSQLSPRHVPALILPVAGIPYTRNSKKLEIAVKKLVSELYRVAQETSPEEALRTVKADEKTTSTLANPESLDQFYLIPDILK
;
A
#
# COMPACT_ATOMS: atom_id res chain seq x y z
N GLN A 1 18.60 17.15 -11.38
CA GLN A 1 18.61 16.46 -10.07
C GLN A 1 17.30 15.69 -9.99
N LEU A 2 17.28 14.41 -10.39
CA LEU A 2 16.08 13.59 -10.18
C LEU A 2 16.03 13.30 -8.67
N GLY A 3 15.28 14.12 -7.94
CA GLY A 3 14.93 13.80 -6.56
C GLY A 3 14.17 12.49 -6.57
N ILE A 4 14.62 11.53 -5.76
CA ILE A 4 13.85 10.31 -5.50
C ILE A 4 12.60 10.80 -4.77
N ASP A 5 11.46 10.87 -5.48
CA ASP A 5 10.22 11.38 -4.91
C ASP A 5 9.71 10.34 -3.90
N GLU A 6 10.10 10.50 -2.63
CA GLU A 6 9.66 9.60 -1.56
C GLU A 6 8.18 9.88 -1.29
N ARG A 7 7.33 8.93 -1.71
CA ARG A 7 5.89 9.00 -1.52
C ARG A 7 5.46 8.12 -0.35
N VAL A 8 4.73 8.72 0.60
CA VAL A 8 4.08 7.97 1.68
C VAL A 8 2.71 7.48 1.21
N LEU A 9 2.50 6.16 1.30
CA LEU A 9 1.23 5.48 1.08
C LEU A 9 0.68 4.97 2.40
N MET A 10 -0.60 5.20 2.66
CA MET A 10 -1.29 4.70 3.86
C MET A 10 -2.40 3.73 3.45
N PHE A 11 -2.34 2.52 3.99
CA PHE A 11 -3.36 1.49 3.79
C PHE A 11 -4.24 1.39 5.03
N LEU A 12 -5.56 1.38 4.85
CA LEU A 12 -6.54 1.32 5.93
C LEU A 12 -7.39 0.06 5.84
N GLU A 13 -7.33 -0.76 6.88
CA GLU A 13 -8.33 -1.79 7.14
C GLU A 13 -9.47 -1.15 7.93
N MET A 14 -10.69 -1.18 7.38
CA MET A 14 -11.86 -0.58 8.03
C MET A 14 -12.38 -1.49 9.13
N ALA A 15 -12.83 -0.89 10.24
CA ALA A 15 -13.55 -1.64 11.27
C ALA A 15 -14.88 -2.16 10.72
N ASP A 16 -15.36 -3.28 11.27
CA ASP A 16 -16.64 -3.88 10.88
C ASP A 16 -17.78 -2.85 10.89
N GLY A 17 -18.59 -2.87 9.84
CA GLY A 17 -19.71 -1.95 9.64
C GLY A 17 -19.31 -0.51 9.25
N HIS A 18 -18.02 -0.22 9.07
CA HIS A 18 -17.56 1.10 8.64
C HIS A 18 -17.12 1.08 7.17
N LEU A 19 -17.54 2.11 6.43
CA LEU A 19 -17.19 2.27 5.02
C LEU A 19 -16.00 3.21 4.86
N PHE A 20 -15.16 2.92 3.87
CA PHE A 20 -14.13 3.85 3.44
C PHE A 20 -14.78 4.96 2.61
N LEU A 21 -14.83 6.17 3.16
CA LEU A 21 -15.52 7.33 2.61
C LEU A 21 -14.58 8.54 2.52
N ALA A 22 -14.93 9.56 1.73
CA ALA A 22 -14.07 10.73 1.56
C ALA A 22 -13.80 11.48 2.88
N ASP A 23 -14.77 11.47 3.81
CA ASP A 23 -14.66 12.14 5.10
C ASP A 23 -13.52 11.56 5.98
N ILE A 24 -13.32 10.23 5.99
CA ILE A 24 -12.24 9.61 6.76
C ILE A 24 -10.86 10.01 6.21
N VAL A 25 -10.75 10.11 4.88
CA VAL A 25 -9.53 10.54 4.20
C VAL A 25 -9.17 11.98 4.59
N ASP A 26 -10.15 12.88 4.54
CA ASP A 26 -9.96 14.30 4.88
C ASP A 26 -9.63 14.50 6.37
N ARG A 27 -10.28 13.71 7.25
CA ARG A 27 -9.99 13.70 8.68
C ARG A 27 -8.56 13.23 8.96
N ILE A 28 -8.11 12.14 8.33
CA ILE A 28 -6.75 11.62 8.49
C ILE A 28 -5.72 12.63 7.98
N ARG A 29 -5.92 13.20 6.79
CA ARG A 29 -5.02 14.21 6.23
C ARG A 29 -4.90 15.44 7.14
N THR A 30 -6.03 15.96 7.60
CA THR A 30 -6.09 17.10 8.51
C THR A 30 -5.39 16.79 9.83
N HIS A 31 -5.68 15.62 10.41
CA HIS A 31 -5.09 15.20 11.68
C HIS A 31 -3.57 15.09 11.59
N ILE A 32 -3.05 14.34 10.61
CA ILE A 32 -1.60 14.18 10.39
C ILE A 32 -0.92 15.53 10.13
N ARG A 33 -1.52 16.39 9.30
CA ARG A 33 -0.99 17.72 9.01
C ARG A 33 -0.88 18.58 10.28
N SER A 34 -1.91 18.53 11.13
CA SER A 34 -2.00 19.34 12.35
C SER A 34 -1.06 18.87 13.46
N GLN A 35 -0.88 17.55 13.61
CA GLN A 35 -0.09 16.96 14.70
C GLN A 35 1.39 16.80 14.34
N LEU A 36 1.72 16.66 13.04
CA LEU A 36 3.08 16.47 12.57
C LEU A 36 3.51 17.63 11.68
N SER A 37 3.49 17.45 10.36
CA SER A 37 3.74 18.52 9.37
C SER A 37 3.27 18.08 7.97
N PRO A 38 3.10 19.02 7.01
CA PRO A 38 2.61 18.69 5.67
C PRO A 38 3.36 17.57 4.94
N ARG A 39 4.67 17.43 5.17
CA ARG A 39 5.51 16.35 4.61
C ARG A 39 5.15 14.93 5.07
N HIS A 40 4.43 14.80 6.19
CA HIS A 40 3.98 13.49 6.69
C HIS A 40 2.63 13.08 6.14
N VAL A 41 1.93 13.98 5.44
CA VAL A 41 0.61 13.69 4.89
C VAL A 41 0.77 12.65 3.78
N PRO A 42 0.12 11.47 3.86
CA PRO A 42 0.20 10.47 2.82
C PRO A 42 -0.30 11.03 1.48
N ALA A 43 0.41 10.71 0.42
CA ALA A 43 -0.01 11.08 -0.92
C ALA A 43 -1.25 10.29 -1.34
N LEU A 44 -1.32 9.00 -0.97
CA LEU A 44 -2.51 8.17 -1.07
C LEU A 44 -2.90 7.57 0.27
N ILE A 45 -4.21 7.50 0.49
CA ILE A 45 -4.84 6.78 1.58
C ILE A 45 -5.82 5.83 0.90
N LEU A 46 -5.63 4.52 1.06
CA LEU A 46 -6.31 3.49 0.28
C LEU A 46 -6.90 2.42 1.22
N PRO A 47 -8.12 1.93 0.95
CA PRO A 47 -8.68 0.83 1.72
C PRO A 47 -8.02 -0.50 1.35
N VAL A 48 -7.93 -1.40 2.31
CA VAL A 48 -7.48 -2.79 2.16
C VAL A 48 -8.43 -3.71 2.90
N ALA A 49 -8.59 -4.94 2.42
CA ALA A 49 -9.42 -5.97 3.04
C ALA A 49 -8.82 -6.50 4.36
N GLY A 50 -7.52 -6.34 4.55
CA GLY A 50 -6.82 -6.70 5.78
C GLY A 50 -5.34 -6.36 5.73
N ILE A 51 -4.73 -6.10 6.89
CA ILE A 51 -3.29 -5.88 6.95
C ILE A 51 -2.53 -7.23 6.89
N PRO A 52 -1.47 -7.37 6.07
CA PRO A 52 -0.69 -8.60 6.01
C PRO A 52 0.15 -8.82 7.26
N TYR A 53 0.03 -10.01 7.86
CA TYR A 53 0.81 -10.44 9.02
C TYR A 53 1.54 -11.76 8.76
N THR A 54 2.71 -11.90 9.39
CA THR A 54 3.38 -13.20 9.54
C THR A 54 2.57 -14.14 10.45
N ARG A 55 2.89 -15.44 10.43
CA ARG A 55 2.33 -16.42 11.38
C ARG A 55 2.52 -16.04 12.86
N ASN A 56 3.53 -15.22 13.16
CA ASN A 56 3.81 -14.72 14.51
C ASN A 56 3.24 -13.31 14.75
N SER A 57 2.19 -12.91 14.00
CA SER A 57 1.48 -11.63 14.14
C SER A 57 2.31 -10.36 13.94
N LYS A 58 3.49 -10.46 13.32
CA LYS A 58 4.27 -9.27 12.91
C LYS A 58 3.73 -8.72 11.59
N LYS A 59 3.52 -7.39 11.51
CA LYS A 59 3.17 -6.69 10.28
C LYS A 59 4.24 -6.88 9.21
N LEU A 60 3.83 -7.01 7.96
CA LEU A 60 4.72 -7.21 6.81
C LEU A 60 4.93 -5.94 5.97
N GLU A 61 5.16 -4.81 6.63
CA GLU A 61 5.35 -3.50 5.99
C GLU A 61 6.47 -3.50 4.94
N ILE A 62 7.58 -4.19 5.22
CA ILE A 62 8.73 -4.28 4.29
C ILE A 62 8.35 -5.04 3.02
N ALA A 63 7.57 -6.11 3.13
CA ALA A 63 7.12 -6.91 1.99
C ALA A 63 6.17 -6.10 1.11
N VAL A 64 5.17 -5.46 1.72
CA VAL A 64 4.23 -4.59 1.02
C VAL A 64 4.97 -3.45 0.32
N LYS A 65 5.93 -2.79 1.01
CA LYS A 65 6.75 -1.73 0.41
C LYS A 65 7.50 -2.23 -0.82
N LYS A 66 8.21 -3.36 -0.72
CA LYS A 66 8.96 -3.92 -1.86
C LYS A 66 8.05 -4.21 -3.04
N LEU A 67 6.91 -4.85 -2.79
CA LEU A 67 5.93 -5.17 -3.81
C LEU A 67 5.41 -3.91 -4.52
N VAL A 68 4.95 -2.93 -3.74
CA VAL A 68 4.38 -1.68 -4.26
C VAL A 68 5.43 -0.85 -4.99
N SER A 69 6.64 -0.74 -4.46
CA SER A 69 7.73 -0.03 -5.14
C SER A 69 8.09 -0.68 -6.47
N GLU A 70 8.13 -2.01 -6.54
CA GLU A 70 8.43 -2.72 -7.79
C GLU A 70 7.29 -2.59 -8.80
N LEU A 71 6.03 -2.72 -8.36
CA LEU A 71 4.86 -2.46 -9.19
C LEU A 71 4.89 -1.07 -9.82
N TYR A 72 5.14 -0.05 -8.99
CA TYR A 72 5.26 1.32 -9.46
C TYR A 72 6.41 1.46 -10.47
N ARG A 73 7.61 0.97 -10.15
CA ARG A 73 8.80 1.05 -11.02
C ARG A 73 8.55 0.41 -12.38
N VAL A 74 8.03 -0.82 -12.42
CA VAL A 74 7.75 -1.52 -13.69
C VAL A 74 6.65 -0.80 -14.47
N ALA A 75 5.63 -0.26 -13.80
CA ALA A 75 4.58 0.51 -14.49
C ALA A 75 5.10 1.81 -15.12
N GLN A 76 6.14 2.44 -14.56
CA GLN A 76 6.80 3.60 -15.18
C GLN A 76 7.62 3.23 -16.43
N GLU A 77 8.14 2.00 -16.49
CA GLU A 77 8.97 1.51 -17.60
C GLU A 77 8.15 0.82 -18.71
N THR A 78 6.92 0.39 -18.39
CA THR A 78 6.07 -0.42 -19.26
C THR A 78 4.64 0.15 -19.32
N SER A 79 3.64 -0.67 -18.98
CA SER A 79 2.25 -0.25 -18.75
C SER A 79 1.79 -0.75 -17.38
N PRO A 80 0.76 -0.13 -16.76
CA PRO A 80 0.16 -0.65 -15.54
C PRO A 80 -0.27 -2.11 -15.65
N GLU A 81 -0.82 -2.50 -16.80
CA GLU A 81 -1.29 -3.87 -17.06
C GLU A 81 -0.13 -4.87 -17.11
N GLU A 82 0.99 -4.49 -17.71
CA GLU A 82 2.19 -5.33 -17.80
C GLU A 82 2.86 -5.48 -16.43
N ALA A 83 2.92 -4.41 -15.64
CA ALA A 83 3.41 -4.47 -14.27
C ALA A 83 2.61 -5.46 -13.40
N LEU A 84 1.27 -5.42 -13.50
CA LEU A 84 0.40 -6.34 -12.77
C LEU A 84 0.56 -7.81 -13.21
N ARG A 85 0.90 -8.06 -14.48
CA ARG A 85 1.16 -9.41 -15.00
C ARG A 85 2.50 -9.96 -14.54
N THR A 86 3.53 -9.13 -14.55
CA THR A 86 4.93 -9.54 -14.40
C THR A 86 5.43 -9.51 -12.96
N VAL A 87 4.99 -8.55 -12.15
CA VAL A 87 5.45 -8.41 -10.76
C VAL A 87 4.73 -9.42 -9.88
N LYS A 88 5.50 -10.22 -9.14
CA LYS A 88 5.02 -11.21 -8.17
C LYS A 88 5.67 -11.00 -6.82
N ALA A 89 4.92 -11.31 -5.76
CA ALA A 89 5.46 -11.32 -4.41
C ALA A 89 6.54 -12.42 -4.32
N ASP A 90 7.63 -12.10 -3.63
CA ASP A 90 8.73 -13.04 -3.41
C ASP A 90 8.24 -14.30 -2.68
N GLU A 91 8.64 -15.48 -3.17
CA GLU A 91 8.18 -16.79 -2.65
C GLU A 91 8.50 -16.95 -1.16
N LYS A 92 9.69 -16.51 -0.75
CA LYS A 92 10.13 -16.53 0.65
C LYS A 92 9.21 -15.69 1.51
N THR A 93 8.84 -14.49 1.07
CA THR A 93 7.87 -13.61 1.73
C THR A 93 6.51 -14.31 1.87
N THR A 94 6.01 -14.89 0.77
CA THR A 94 4.73 -15.58 0.71
C THR A 94 4.65 -16.76 1.69
N SER A 95 5.75 -17.50 1.85
CA SER A 95 5.82 -18.66 2.75
C SER A 95 5.67 -18.33 4.25
N THR A 96 5.88 -17.07 4.64
CA THR A 96 5.82 -16.60 6.03
C THR A 96 4.46 -16.01 6.42
N LEU A 97 3.59 -15.78 5.43
CA LEU A 97 2.28 -15.18 5.63
C LEU A 97 1.36 -16.12 6.42
N ALA A 98 0.58 -15.53 7.32
CA ALA A 98 -0.57 -16.20 7.91
C ALA A 98 -1.69 -16.38 6.87
N ASN A 99 -1.86 -15.37 6.00
CA ASN A 99 -2.79 -15.38 4.88
C ASN A 99 -2.05 -14.95 3.60
N PRO A 100 -1.65 -15.89 2.72
CA PRO A 100 -0.95 -15.57 1.47
C PRO A 100 -1.70 -14.58 0.57
N GLU A 101 -3.03 -14.68 0.51
CA GLU A 101 -3.89 -13.84 -0.32
C GLU A 101 -3.94 -12.38 0.15
N SER A 102 -3.47 -12.09 1.37
CA SER A 102 -3.42 -10.72 1.89
C SER A 102 -2.45 -9.81 1.12
N LEU A 103 -1.54 -10.35 0.30
CA LEU A 103 -0.74 -9.54 -0.63
C LEU A 103 -1.43 -9.33 -1.98
N ASP A 104 -2.36 -10.20 -2.36
CA ASP A 104 -2.96 -10.16 -3.71
C ASP A 104 -3.81 -8.91 -3.92
N GLN A 105 -4.44 -8.42 -2.85
CA GLN A 105 -5.21 -7.17 -2.90
C GLN A 105 -4.42 -5.98 -3.42
N PHE A 106 -3.09 -5.92 -3.23
CA PHE A 106 -2.30 -4.77 -3.68
C PHE A 106 -2.15 -4.72 -5.21
N TYR A 107 -2.30 -5.84 -5.91
CA TYR A 107 -2.40 -5.86 -7.37
C TYR A 107 -3.75 -5.32 -7.87
N LEU A 108 -4.77 -5.32 -7.02
CA LEU A 108 -6.13 -4.91 -7.36
C LEU A 108 -6.42 -3.45 -7.02
N ILE A 109 -5.39 -2.67 -6.65
CA ILE A 109 -5.51 -1.24 -6.35
C ILE A 109 -4.71 -0.45 -7.39
N PRO A 110 -5.27 -0.17 -8.59
CA PRO A 110 -4.60 0.59 -9.64
C PRO A 110 -4.12 1.96 -9.18
N ASP A 111 -4.80 2.54 -8.20
CA ASP A 111 -4.48 3.85 -7.63
C ASP A 111 -3.06 3.92 -7.05
N ILE A 112 -2.47 2.79 -6.63
CA ILE A 112 -1.07 2.72 -6.19
C ILE A 112 -0.09 3.16 -7.31
N LEU A 113 -0.49 3.01 -8.58
CA LEU A 113 0.32 3.33 -9.75
C LEU A 113 0.11 4.76 -10.27
N LYS A 114 -0.84 5.52 -9.71
CA LYS A 114 -1.12 6.93 -10.06
C LYS A 114 -0.15 7.86 -9.36
#